data_AF-A0A9D8RKV0-F1
#
_entry.id   AF-A0A9D8RKV0-F1
#
_cell.length_a   1.000
_cell.length_b   1.000
_cell.length_c   1.000
_cell.angle_alpha   90.00
_cell.angle_beta   90.00
_cell.angle_gamma   90.00
#
_symmetry.space_group_name_H-M   'P 1'
#
loop_
_entity.id
_entity.type
_entity.pdbx_description
1 polymer ?
#
loop_
_entity_poly.entity_id
_entity_poly.type
_entity_poly.pdbx_seq_one_letter_code
_entity_poly.pdbx_strand_id
1 'polypeptide(L)' 'LTYIWEVLHEATVLGFGGSYEPRPERYGEVFTTNTPSAEITINDKGNYRVYAYVKDGTGFVSTVNSPVQVK' A
#
# COMPACT_ATOMS: atom_id res chain seq x y z
N LEU A 1 4.66 8.03 16.89
CA LEU A 1 4.77 7.52 15.50
C LEU A 1 3.40 7.63 14.86
N THR A 2 3.35 7.96 13.58
CA THR A 2 2.11 7.97 12.78
C THR A 2 2.22 6.91 11.71
N TYR A 3 1.24 6.02 11.61
CA TYR A 3 1.22 4.92 10.66
C TYR A 3 0.22 5.24 9.57
N ILE A 4 0.65 5.20 8.31
CA ILE A 4 -0.18 5.44 7.14
C ILE A 4 -0.33 4.11 6.41
N TRP A 5 -1.56 3.74 6.11
CA TRP A 5 -1.89 2.47 5.47
C TRP A 5 -2.50 2.75 4.10
N GLU A 6 -2.04 2.00 3.10
CA GLU A 6 -2.54 2.10 1.74
C GLU A 6 -2.61 0.70 1.11
N VAL A 7 -3.69 0.44 0.37
CA VAL A 7 -3.84 -0.79 -0.41
C VAL A 7 -3.83 -0.44 -1.88
N LEU A 8 -2.97 -1.09 -2.65
CA LEU A 8 -2.95 -0.99 -4.10
C LEU A 8 -3.25 -2.35 -4.72
N HIS A 9 -3.82 -2.36 -5.92
CA HIS A 9 -3.78 -3.53 -6.78
C HIS A 9 -2.32 -3.87 -7.11
N GLU A 10 -2.00 -5.17 -7.27
CA GLU A 10 -0.66 -5.57 -7.71
C GLU A 10 -0.36 -5.00 -9.11
N ALA A 11 0.87 -4.53 -9.32
CA ALA A 11 1.24 -3.91 -10.60
C ALA A 11 1.11 -4.92 -11.76
N THR A 12 0.30 -4.57 -12.76
CA THR A 12 0.11 -5.38 -13.97
C THR A 12 0.73 -4.75 -15.22
N VAL A 13 0.88 -3.42 -15.22
CA VAL A 13 1.56 -2.68 -16.28
C VAL A 13 3.00 -2.45 -15.85
N LEU A 14 3.90 -3.26 -16.41
CA LEU A 14 5.33 -3.13 -16.22
C LEU A 14 5.96 -2.45 -17.43
N GLY A 15 7.06 -1.73 -17.20
CA GLY A 15 7.84 -1.08 -18.25
C GLY A 15 8.56 -2.13 -19.08
N PHE A 16 8.10 -2.36 -20.31
CA PHE A 16 8.79 -3.23 -21.27
C PHE A 16 9.58 -2.38 -22.26
N GLY A 17 10.87 -2.15 -21.96
CA GLY A 17 11.78 -1.36 -22.80
C GLY A 17 11.68 0.17 -22.61
N GLY A 18 10.82 0.63 -21.70
CA GLY A 18 10.70 2.03 -21.29
C GLY A 18 10.81 2.16 -19.77
N SER A 19 11.10 3.37 -19.29
CA SER A 19 11.30 3.64 -17.85
C SER A 19 10.02 3.96 -17.07
N TYR A 20 8.94 4.35 -17.76
CA TYR A 20 7.72 4.79 -17.09
C TYR A 20 6.80 3.62 -16.80
N GLU A 21 6.37 3.51 -15.54
CA GLU A 21 5.33 2.61 -15.07
C GLU A 21 4.22 3.43 -14.39
N PRO A 22 2.95 3.21 -14.74
CA PRO A 22 1.86 3.91 -14.06
C PRO A 22 1.75 3.40 -12.62
N ARG A 23 1.35 4.30 -11.72
CA ARG A 23 1.02 3.93 -10.36
C ARG A 23 -0.17 2.95 -10.37
N PRO A 24 -0.07 1.79 -9.68
CA PRO A 24 -1.20 0.88 -9.56
C PRO A 24 -2.42 1.56 -8.91
N GLU A 25 -3.61 1.10 -9.31
CA GLU A 25 -4.86 1.62 -8.77
C GLU A 25 -4.96 1.35 -7.27
N ARG A 26 -5.48 2.34 -6.53
CA ARG A 26 -5.71 2.21 -5.09
C ARG A 26 -7.02 1.47 -4.84
N TYR A 27 -6.99 0.54 -3.90
CA TYR A 27 -8.19 -0.07 -3.34
C TYR A 27 -8.64 0.70 -2.09
N GLY A 28 -9.82 1.34 -2.16
CA GLY A 28 -10.37 2.12 -1.06
C GLY A 28 -9.58 3.40 -0.75
N GLU A 29 -9.60 3.82 0.51
CA GLU A 29 -8.99 5.08 0.97
C GLU A 29 -7.70 4.85 1.76
N VAL A 30 -6.84 5.86 1.77
CA VAL A 30 -5.69 5.91 2.69
C VAL A 30 -6.17 6.31 4.06
N PHE A 31 -5.69 5.62 5.08
CA PHE A 31 -6.04 5.96 6.46
C PHE A 31 -4.81 5.92 7.37
N THR A 32 -4.94 6.59 8.52
CA THR A 32 -3.84 6.76 9.47
C THR A 32 -4.20 6.24 10.84
N THR A 33 -3.26 5.57 11.50
CA THR A 33 -3.40 5.11 12.88
C THR A 33 -2.26 5.65 13.75
N ASN A 34 -2.49 5.70 15.06
CA ASN A 34 -1.47 6.02 16.07
C ASN A 34 -0.92 4.75 16.75
N THR A 35 -1.35 3.57 16.30
CA THR A 35 -0.95 2.25 16.76
C THR A 35 -0.30 1.48 15.60
N PRO A 36 0.61 0.52 15.88
CA PRO A 36 1.28 -0.28 14.84
C PRO A 36 0.38 -1.32 14.17
N SER A 37 -0.94 -1.18 14.27
CA SER A 37 -1.94 -2.11 13.76
C SER A 37 -3.06 -1.34 13.05
N ALA A 38 -3.64 -2.01 12.06
CA ALA A 38 -4.79 -1.57 11.29
C ALA A 38 -5.63 -2.78 10.89
N GLU A 39 -6.93 -2.57 10.73
CA GLU A 39 -7.85 -3.55 10.16
C GLU A 39 -8.25 -3.07 8.76
N ILE A 40 -8.14 -3.95 7.78
CA ILE A 40 -8.38 -3.65 6.36
C ILE A 40 -9.30 -4.72 5.81
N THR A 41 -10.40 -4.31 5.19
CA THR A 41 -11.33 -5.21 4.49
C THR A 41 -11.18 -5.03 2.99
N ILE A 42 -10.94 -6.13 2.28
CA ILE A 42 -10.89 -6.19 0.81
C ILE A 42 -11.97 -7.18 0.37
N ASN A 43 -13.00 -6.67 -0.31
CA ASN A 43 -14.17 -7.48 -0.70
C ASN A 43 -14.00 -8.13 -2.07
N ASP A 44 -13.16 -7.54 -2.92
CA ASP A 44 -13.00 -7.95 -4.31
C ASP A 44 -11.86 -8.96 -4.43
N LYS A 45 -12.08 -9.97 -5.29
CA LYS A 45 -11.05 -10.96 -5.60
C LYS A 45 -9.93 -10.31 -6.40
N GLY A 46 -8.70 -10.66 -6.09
CA GLY A 46 -7.55 -10.10 -6.78
C GLY A 46 -6.25 -10.24 -6.02
N ASN A 47 -5.19 -9.70 -6.64
CA ASN A 47 -3.88 -9.56 -6.03
C ASN A 47 -3.68 -8.10 -5.64
N TYR A 48 -3.27 -7.88 -4.41
CA TYR A 48 -3.11 -6.58 -3.80
C TYR A 48 -1.78 -6.51 -3.05
N ARG A 49 -1.36 -5.29 -2.74
CA ARG A 49 -0.24 -5.04 -1.86
C ARG A 49 -0.63 -4.00 -0.82
N VAL A 50 -0.46 -4.38 0.44
CA VAL A 50 -0.68 -3.50 1.59
C VAL A 50 0.63 -2.81 1.92
N TYR A 51 0.62 -1.49 1.94
CA TYR A 51 1.74 -0.64 2.30
C TYR A 51 1.51 -0.02 3.67
N ALA A 52 2.58 0.05 4.46
CA ALA A 52 2.62 0.80 5.70
C ALA A 52 3.81 1.77 5.69
N TYR A 53 3.53 3.02 6.02
CA TYR A 53 4.52 4.09 6.16
C TYR A 53 4.50 4.59 7.61
N VAL A 54 5.64 4.53 8.29
CA VAL A 54 5.78 4.92 9.70
C VAL A 54 6.55 6.22 9.79
N LYS A 55 5.86 7.31 10.13
CA LYS A 55 6.44 8.63 10.34
C LYS A 55 6.85 8.80 11.79
N ASP A 56 8.04 9.37 12.00
CA ASP A 56 8.58 9.67 13.34
C ASP A 56 8.32 11.10 13.81
N GLY A 57 7.88 11.99 12.91
CA GLY A 57 7.64 13.41 13.19
C GLY A 57 8.87 14.31 13.05
N THR A 58 10.02 13.75 12.68
CA THR A 58 11.28 14.49 12.45
C THR A 58 11.63 14.64 10.97
N GLY A 59 10.77 14.11 10.09
CA GLY A 59 10.95 14.13 8.63
C GLY A 59 11.33 12.77 8.04
N PHE A 60 11.58 11.75 8.87
CA PHE A 60 11.87 10.40 8.40
C PHE A 60 10.60 9.54 8.29
N VAL A 61 10.64 8.60 7.33
CA VAL A 61 9.57 7.64 7.08
C VAL A 61 10.17 6.26 6.82
N SER A 62 9.85 5.29 7.67
CA SER A 62 10.15 3.88 7.44
C SER A 62 9.02 3.22 6.65
N THR A 63 9.34 2.28 5.77
CA THR A 63 8.36 1.67 4.85
C THR A 63 8.40 0.16 4.91
N VAL A 64 7.24 -0.49 4.87
CA VAL A 64 7.10 -1.94 4.67
C VAL A 64 5.86 -2.20 3.81
N ASN A 65 5.85 -3.32 3.09
CA ASN A 65 4.67 -3.78 2.37
C ASN A 65 4.57 -5.31 2.36
N SER A 66 3.36 -5.82 2.17
CA SER A 66 3.08 -7.24 2.05
C SER A 66 2.10 -7.50 0.91
N PRO A 67 2.38 -8.46 0.00
CA PRO A 67 1.40 -8.89 -0.99
C PRO A 67 0.30 -9.73 -0.32
N VAL A 68 -0.93 -9.62 -0.84
CA VAL A 68 -2.12 -10.34 -0.38
C VAL A 68 -2.94 -10.78 -1.59
N GLN A 69 -3.37 -12.04 -1.59
CA GLN A 69 -4.31 -12.56 -2.58
C GLN A 69 -5.67 -12.80 -1.92
N VAL A 70 -6.72 -12.24 -2.48
CA VAL A 70 -8.13 -12.47 -2.10
C VAL A 70 -8.75 -13.42 -3.14
N LYS A 71 -9.27 -14.56 -2.68
CA LYS A 71 -9.76 -15.66 -3.53
C LYS A 71 -11.27 -15.75 -3.64
#